data_AF-A0A101Y191-F1
#
_entry.id   AF-A0A101Y191-F1
#
_cell.length_a   1.000
_cell.length_b   1.000
_cell.length_c   1.000
_cell.angle_alpha   90.00
_cell.angle_beta   90.00
_cell.angle_gamma   90.00
#
_symmetry.space_group_name_H-M   'P 1'
#
loop_
_entity.id
_entity.type
_entity.pdbx_description
1 polymer ?
#
loop_
_entity_poly.entity_id
_entity_poly.type
_entity_poly.pdbx_seq_one_letter_code
_entity_poly.pdbx_strand_id
1 'polypeptide(L)'
;MTKKHCLFCDAIVPIEREGEYDRYLDCSCSPAGFYFLHKDSYDVINALPHAAKRDLLHVVSGYIREKTDCGEQVYLSSGDLDSIAGSPKTPVTIEDKGNRLLQFLYRNSESPGDPVTIHPLSASYNLTYSPNLQELVYIIDKLGSEQLLIREGMNFRLTQQGWNEAAASAGGKKLKPCSVLLPANDELTAMWQENLLTTIGQYGYLPSVLNHPAANVSGQYPLEQLADSKLIIADLTGRSAGVYFAAGYALGLGIPVIWTVHSSGAAQLDVQLHDIRPLVWDTADELAVLIRQKLTK
;
A
#
# COMPACT_ATOMS: atom_id res chain seq x y z
N MET A 1 -23.37 1.13 10.93
CA MET A 1 -22.60 1.32 9.68
C MET A 1 -23.55 1.73 8.57
N THR A 2 -23.33 2.89 7.98
CA THR A 2 -24.06 3.34 6.80
C THR A 2 -23.53 2.58 5.58
N LYS A 3 -24.38 2.20 4.63
CA LYS A 3 -23.95 1.60 3.37
C LYS A 3 -24.19 2.57 2.22
N LYS A 4 -23.29 2.59 1.25
CA LYS A 4 -23.45 3.33 -0.02
C LYS A 4 -23.01 2.47 -1.20
N HIS A 5 -23.52 2.83 -2.36
CA HIS A 5 -23.07 2.26 -3.62
C HIS A 5 -21.70 2.85 -4.01
N CYS A 6 -20.71 2.01 -4.27
CA CYS A 6 -19.44 2.44 -4.85
C CYS A 6 -19.67 2.74 -6.34
N LEU A 7 -19.51 4.00 -6.75
CA LEU A 7 -19.76 4.42 -8.14
C LEU A 7 -18.79 3.79 -9.15
N PHE A 8 -17.66 3.24 -8.70
CA PHE A 8 -16.59 2.74 -9.58
C PHE A 8 -16.61 1.22 -9.80
N CYS A 9 -17.28 0.44 -8.94
CA CYS A 9 -17.43 -1.01 -9.10
C CYS A 9 -18.85 -1.52 -8.84
N ASP A 10 -19.81 -0.61 -8.65
CA ASP A 10 -21.24 -0.87 -8.41
C ASP A 10 -21.58 -1.72 -7.16
N ALA A 11 -20.60 -2.00 -6.31
CA ALA A 11 -20.81 -2.74 -5.06
C ALA A 11 -21.47 -1.86 -3.99
N ILE A 12 -22.44 -2.40 -3.25
CA ILE A 12 -22.99 -1.76 -2.05
C ILE A 12 -22.11 -2.11 -0.86
N VAL A 13 -21.42 -1.11 -0.31
CA VAL A 13 -20.40 -1.32 0.72
C VAL A 13 -20.61 -0.45 1.97
N PRO A 14 -20.07 -0.86 3.13
CA PRO A 14 -20.02 -0.01 4.31
C PRO A 14 -19.22 1.26 4.03
N ILE A 15 -19.67 2.37 4.63
CA ILE A 15 -18.93 3.62 4.65
C ILE A 15 -18.76 4.17 6.07
N GLU A 16 -17.65 4.86 6.28
CA GLU A 16 -17.35 5.67 7.46
C GLU A 16 -17.19 7.13 7.05
N ARG A 17 -17.61 8.06 7.90
CA ARG A 17 -17.47 9.49 7.63
C ARG A 17 -16.22 10.00 8.32
N GLU A 18 -15.36 10.67 7.57
CA GLU A 18 -14.11 11.23 8.07
C GLU A 18 -13.92 12.64 7.51
N GLY A 19 -14.18 13.66 8.32
CA GLY A 19 -14.14 15.06 7.87
C GLY A 19 -15.09 15.31 6.69
N GLU A 20 -14.54 15.80 5.57
CA GLU A 20 -15.26 16.06 4.32
C GLU A 20 -15.33 14.85 3.37
N TYR A 21 -14.86 13.68 3.81
CA TYR A 21 -14.79 12.46 3.01
C TYR A 21 -15.72 11.37 3.53
N ASP A 22 -16.23 10.57 2.60
CA ASP A 22 -16.78 9.26 2.88
C ASP A 22 -15.71 8.21 2.54
N ARG A 23 -15.36 7.38 3.53
CA ARG A 23 -14.43 6.27 3.42
C ARG A 23 -15.19 5.01 3.01
N TYR A 24 -14.92 4.49 1.82
CA TYR A 24 -15.53 3.28 1.27
C TYR A 24 -14.69 2.06 1.61
N LEU A 25 -15.27 1.10 2.30
CA LEU A 25 -14.59 -0.07 2.84
C LEU A 25 -14.86 -1.31 1.97
N ASP A 26 -13.83 -2.11 1.69
CA ASP A 26 -13.93 -3.48 1.16
C ASP A 26 -14.84 -3.63 -0.08
N CYS A 27 -14.62 -2.77 -1.07
CA CYS A 27 -15.27 -2.88 -2.38
C CYS A 27 -14.32 -3.51 -3.39
N SER A 28 -14.80 -3.90 -4.58
CA SER A 28 -13.93 -4.47 -5.61
C SER A 28 -12.81 -3.52 -6.07
N CYS A 29 -12.97 -2.20 -5.90
CA CYS A 29 -11.90 -1.22 -6.14
C CYS A 29 -10.78 -1.29 -5.11
N SER A 30 -11.07 -1.65 -3.85
CA SER A 30 -10.07 -1.86 -2.80
C SER A 30 -10.45 -3.03 -1.88
N PRO A 31 -10.32 -4.28 -2.36
CA PRO A 31 -10.57 -5.49 -1.59
C PRO A 31 -9.73 -5.53 -0.32
N ALA A 32 -10.35 -5.83 0.82
CA ALA A 32 -9.76 -5.79 2.16
C ALA A 32 -9.12 -4.43 2.54
N GLY A 33 -9.44 -3.37 1.79
CA GLY A 33 -8.88 -2.04 1.97
C GLY A 33 -9.96 -0.98 1.95
N PHE A 34 -9.55 0.26 1.65
CA PHE A 34 -10.45 1.40 1.59
C PHE A 34 -9.92 2.53 0.74
N TYR A 35 -10.82 3.41 0.30
CA TYR A 35 -10.49 4.69 -0.32
C TYR A 35 -11.45 5.78 0.16
N PHE A 36 -11.08 7.04 -0.06
CA PHE A 36 -11.85 8.21 0.34
C PHE A 36 -12.42 8.93 -0.87
N LEU A 37 -13.71 9.28 -0.80
CA LEU A 37 -14.38 10.13 -1.78
C LEU A 37 -14.93 11.37 -1.08
N HIS A 38 -14.60 12.55 -1.59
CA HIS A 38 -15.15 13.80 -1.08
C HIS A 38 -16.68 13.77 -1.17
N LYS A 39 -17.37 14.15 -0.09
CA LYS A 39 -18.83 13.98 0.03
C LYS A 39 -19.61 14.63 -1.11
N ASP A 40 -19.22 15.85 -1.48
CA ASP A 40 -19.87 16.62 -2.55
C ASP A 40 -19.61 16.02 -3.95
N SER A 41 -18.62 15.14 -4.08
CA SER A 41 -18.31 14.51 -5.37
C SER A 41 -19.25 13.37 -5.72
N TYR A 42 -19.91 12.75 -4.74
CA TYR A 42 -20.75 11.57 -4.99
C TYR A 42 -21.88 11.88 -5.98
N ASP A 43 -22.68 12.91 -5.70
CA ASP A 43 -23.83 13.25 -6.54
C ASP A 43 -23.40 13.81 -7.90
N VAL A 44 -22.29 14.55 -7.95
CA VAL A 44 -21.70 15.07 -9.19
C VAL A 44 -21.28 13.93 -10.11
N ILE A 45 -20.56 12.94 -9.58
CA ILE A 45 -20.11 11.77 -10.36
C ILE A 45 -21.31 10.91 -10.75
N ASN A 46 -22.28 10.73 -9.85
CA ASN A 46 -23.48 9.97 -10.14
C ASN A 46 -24.38 10.65 -11.18
N ALA A 47 -24.32 11.96 -11.33
CA ALA A 47 -25.06 12.71 -12.35
C ALA A 47 -24.40 12.70 -13.73
N LEU A 48 -23.18 12.15 -13.87
CA LEU A 48 -22.48 12.11 -15.16
C LEU A 48 -23.28 11.35 -16.23
N PRO A 49 -23.20 11.76 -17.51
CA PRO A 49 -23.82 11.02 -18.61
C PRO A 49 -23.32 9.57 -18.68
N HIS A 50 -24.19 8.64 -19.07
CA HIS A 50 -23.83 7.20 -19.17
C HIS A 50 -22.59 6.94 -20.03
N ALA A 51 -22.40 7.70 -21.11
CA ALA A 51 -21.20 7.59 -21.95
C ALA A 51 -19.92 7.94 -21.18
N ALA A 52 -19.92 9.08 -20.47
CA ALA A 52 -18.79 9.49 -19.64
C ALA A 52 -18.51 8.49 -18.51
N LYS A 53 -19.57 7.97 -17.87
CA LYS A 53 -19.42 6.93 -16.83
C LYS A 53 -18.73 5.67 -17.36
N ARG A 54 -19.15 5.18 -18.53
CA ARG A 54 -18.58 3.99 -19.18
C ARG A 54 -17.09 4.18 -19.46
N ASP A 55 -16.70 5.37 -19.90
CA ASP A 55 -15.34 5.64 -20.35
C ASP A 55 -14.40 5.97 -19.17
N LEU A 56 -14.90 6.54 -18.06
CA LEU A 56 -14.08 7.00 -16.93
C LEU A 56 -14.07 6.06 -15.71
N LEU A 57 -15.21 5.52 -15.30
CA LEU A 57 -15.33 4.93 -13.95
C LEU A 57 -14.52 3.64 -13.80
N HIS A 58 -14.41 2.84 -14.87
CA HIS A 58 -13.58 1.63 -14.86
C HIS A 58 -12.08 1.97 -14.73
N VAL A 59 -11.64 3.09 -15.33
CA VAL A 59 -10.26 3.56 -15.23
C VAL A 59 -9.95 3.99 -13.80
N VAL A 60 -10.86 4.75 -13.18
CA VAL A 60 -10.71 5.19 -11.79
C VAL A 60 -10.80 4.01 -10.82
N SER A 61 -11.64 3.02 -11.11
CA SER A 61 -11.67 1.74 -10.38
C SER A 61 -10.32 1.02 -10.41
N GLY A 62 -9.68 0.97 -11.58
CA GLY A 62 -8.33 0.41 -11.73
C GLY A 62 -7.26 1.22 -11.00
N TYR A 63 -7.37 2.55 -11.03
CA TYR A 63 -6.47 3.45 -10.29
C TYR A 63 -6.55 3.20 -8.78
N ILE A 64 -7.76 3.17 -8.21
CA ILE A 64 -7.96 2.86 -6.79
C ILE A 64 -7.34 1.50 -6.47
N ARG A 65 -7.59 0.50 -7.31
CA ARG A 65 -7.10 -0.86 -7.12
C ARG A 65 -5.58 -0.94 -7.11
N GLU A 66 -4.92 -0.33 -8.09
CA GLU A 66 -3.46 -0.30 -8.17
C GLU A 66 -2.84 0.45 -6.99
N LYS A 67 -3.39 1.62 -6.64
CA LYS A 67 -2.84 2.45 -5.56
C LYS A 67 -2.98 1.81 -4.20
N THR A 68 -4.15 1.24 -3.90
CA THR A 68 -4.37 0.58 -2.62
C THR A 68 -3.61 -0.76 -2.52
N ASP A 69 -3.43 -1.50 -3.63
CA ASP A 69 -2.53 -2.67 -3.69
C ASP A 69 -1.06 -2.28 -3.42
N CYS A 70 -0.66 -1.07 -3.80
CA CYS A 70 0.65 -0.50 -3.46
C CYS A 70 0.72 0.13 -2.06
N GLY A 71 -0.32 0.00 -1.23
CA GLY A 71 -0.35 0.56 0.13
C GLY A 71 -0.50 2.09 0.19
N GLU A 72 -0.83 2.75 -0.93
CA GLU A 72 -1.09 4.19 -0.96
C GLU A 72 -2.52 4.49 -0.50
N GLN A 73 -2.69 5.58 0.25
CA GLN A 73 -4.02 6.10 0.57
C GLN A 73 -4.57 6.90 -0.62
N VAL A 74 -5.82 6.60 -0.99
CA VAL A 74 -6.47 7.20 -2.16
C VAL A 74 -7.57 8.16 -1.71
N TYR A 75 -7.39 9.44 -2.02
CA TYR A 75 -8.39 10.49 -1.86
C TYR A 75 -8.85 10.96 -3.22
N LEU A 76 -10.17 11.00 -3.43
CA LEU A 76 -10.78 11.37 -4.70
C LEU A 76 -11.81 12.48 -4.53
N SER A 77 -11.90 13.31 -5.54
CA SER A 77 -12.95 14.28 -5.80
C SER A 77 -13.45 14.13 -7.25
N SER A 78 -14.56 14.78 -7.59
CA SER A 78 -15.07 14.82 -8.95
C SER A 78 -14.11 15.49 -9.93
N GLY A 79 -13.21 16.36 -9.45
CA GLY A 79 -12.19 17.03 -10.27
C GLY A 79 -11.03 16.12 -10.66
N ASP A 80 -10.83 14.99 -9.98
CA ASP A 80 -9.68 14.12 -10.21
C ASP A 80 -9.89 13.13 -11.37
N LEU A 81 -11.14 12.84 -11.74
CA LEU A 81 -11.47 11.75 -12.68
C LEU A 81 -10.78 11.89 -14.04
N ASP A 82 -10.87 13.07 -14.65
CA ASP A 82 -10.25 13.33 -15.97
C ASP A 82 -8.72 13.34 -15.88
N SER A 83 -8.17 13.83 -14.76
CA SER A 83 -6.73 13.85 -14.54
C SER A 83 -6.14 12.45 -14.39
N ILE A 84 -6.89 11.54 -13.74
CA ILE A 84 -6.54 10.13 -13.62
C ILE A 84 -6.65 9.47 -14.99
N ALA A 85 -7.77 9.64 -15.69
CA ALA A 85 -7.99 9.01 -16.98
C ALA A 85 -7.00 9.49 -18.05
N GLY A 86 -6.64 10.77 -18.04
CA GLY A 86 -5.67 11.38 -18.96
C GLY A 86 -4.20 11.24 -18.53
N SER A 87 -3.91 10.59 -17.40
CA SER A 87 -2.54 10.46 -16.91
C SER A 87 -1.70 9.59 -17.84
N PRO A 88 -0.44 9.96 -18.16
CA PRO A 88 0.48 9.09 -18.91
C PRO A 88 0.78 7.76 -18.23
N LYS A 89 0.48 7.64 -16.93
CA LYS A 89 0.64 6.38 -16.18
C LYS A 89 -0.56 5.45 -16.30
N THR A 90 -1.69 5.94 -16.81
CA THR A 90 -2.90 5.13 -16.97
C THR A 90 -2.76 4.22 -18.19
N PRO A 91 -2.92 2.90 -18.04
CA PRO A 91 -2.74 1.98 -19.16
C PRO A 91 -3.89 2.12 -20.16
N VAL A 92 -3.54 2.34 -21.42
CA VAL A 92 -4.52 2.49 -22.51
C VAL A 92 -4.53 1.26 -23.41
N THR A 93 -3.34 0.76 -23.78
CA THR A 93 -3.21 -0.38 -24.70
C THR A 93 -3.41 -1.72 -23.99
N ILE A 94 -3.73 -2.77 -24.75
CA ILE A 94 -3.84 -4.13 -24.20
C ILE A 94 -2.51 -4.57 -23.58
N GLU A 95 -1.40 -4.16 -24.17
CA GLU A 95 -0.05 -4.40 -23.69
C GLU A 95 0.18 -3.74 -22.32
N ASP A 96 -0.15 -2.45 -22.18
CA ASP A 96 -0.01 -1.73 -20.91
C ASP A 96 -0.90 -2.33 -19.81
N LYS A 97 -2.14 -2.71 -20.18
CA LYS A 97 -3.08 -3.35 -19.26
C LYS A 97 -2.59 -4.75 -18.85
N GLY A 98 -2.02 -5.51 -19.77
CA GLY A 98 -1.35 -6.78 -19.48
C GLY A 98 -0.18 -6.61 -18.53
N ASN A 99 0.64 -5.59 -18.74
CA ASN A 99 1.72 -5.23 -17.82
C ASN A 99 1.21 -4.95 -16.40
N ARG A 100 0.05 -4.30 -16.23
CA ARG A 100 -0.55 -4.11 -14.89
C ARG A 100 -0.89 -5.43 -14.21
N LEU A 101 -1.41 -6.42 -14.93
CA LEU A 101 -1.66 -7.74 -14.36
C LEU A 101 -0.35 -8.42 -13.93
N LEU A 102 0.67 -8.39 -14.79
CA LEU A 102 1.99 -8.97 -14.45
C LEU A 102 2.59 -8.31 -13.21
N GLN A 103 2.52 -6.98 -13.12
CA GLN A 103 3.00 -6.23 -11.95
C GLN A 103 2.21 -6.54 -10.68
N PHE A 104 0.88 -6.67 -10.78
CA PHE A 104 0.04 -7.10 -9.67
C PHE A 104 0.45 -8.48 -9.16
N LEU A 105 0.60 -9.45 -10.07
CA LEU A 105 1.04 -10.80 -9.72
C LEU A 105 2.43 -10.77 -9.08
N TYR A 106 3.35 -9.99 -9.62
CA TYR A 106 4.71 -9.83 -9.08
C TYR A 106 4.72 -9.25 -7.67
N ARG A 107 3.90 -8.23 -7.38
CA ARG A 107 3.75 -7.67 -6.02
C ARG A 107 3.11 -8.66 -5.06
N ASN A 108 2.28 -9.58 -5.55
CA ASN A 108 1.55 -10.54 -4.72
C ASN A 108 2.20 -11.94 -4.69
N SER A 109 3.40 -12.11 -5.23
CA SER A 109 4.19 -13.35 -5.20
C SER A 109 5.62 -13.09 -4.69
N GLU A 110 6.29 -14.12 -4.14
CA GLU A 110 7.66 -14.00 -3.63
C GLU A 110 8.70 -14.45 -4.66
N SER A 111 8.32 -15.36 -5.56
CA SER A 111 9.17 -15.90 -6.60
C SER A 111 8.38 -16.34 -7.85
N PRO A 112 9.05 -16.56 -9.00
CA PRO A 112 8.42 -17.17 -10.17
C PRO A 112 7.77 -18.50 -9.82
N GLY A 113 6.58 -18.76 -10.36
CA GLY A 113 5.81 -19.97 -10.09
C GLY A 113 4.97 -19.95 -8.82
N ASP A 114 5.15 -18.97 -7.91
CA ASP A 114 4.29 -18.85 -6.74
C ASP A 114 2.86 -18.48 -7.15
N PRO A 115 1.84 -19.14 -6.57
CA PRO A 115 0.45 -18.90 -6.94
C PRO A 115 -0.10 -17.65 -6.27
N VAL A 116 -0.75 -16.81 -7.06
CA VAL A 116 -1.61 -15.71 -6.60
C VAL A 116 -3.05 -16.06 -6.93
N THR A 117 -3.91 -16.11 -5.92
CA THR A 117 -5.34 -16.40 -6.09
C THR A 117 -6.10 -15.10 -6.37
N ILE A 118 -6.82 -15.04 -7.50
CA ILE A 118 -7.71 -13.93 -7.83
C ILE A 118 -9.15 -14.43 -7.77
N HIS A 119 -9.89 -14.03 -6.73
CA HIS A 119 -11.26 -14.44 -6.51
C HIS A 119 -12.14 -13.32 -5.93
N PRO A 120 -13.34 -13.05 -6.48
CA PRO A 120 -13.87 -13.61 -7.72
C PRO A 120 -13.28 -12.92 -8.96
N LEU A 121 -12.88 -13.71 -9.96
CA LEU A 121 -12.31 -13.16 -11.20
C LEU A 121 -13.30 -12.23 -11.94
N SER A 122 -14.60 -12.51 -11.85
CA SER A 122 -15.66 -11.73 -12.48
C SER A 122 -15.75 -10.28 -12.00
N ALA A 123 -15.23 -9.97 -10.80
CA ALA A 123 -15.20 -8.62 -10.24
C ALA A 123 -13.80 -7.99 -10.24
N SER A 124 -12.79 -8.67 -10.81
CA SER A 124 -11.38 -8.28 -10.73
C SER A 124 -10.81 -7.69 -12.03
N TYR A 125 -11.66 -7.27 -12.97
CA TYR A 125 -11.24 -6.66 -14.24
C TYR A 125 -10.60 -5.28 -14.08
N ASN A 126 -10.76 -4.65 -12.92
CA ASN A 126 -10.06 -3.43 -12.56
C ASN A 126 -8.55 -3.63 -12.32
N LEU A 127 -8.07 -4.86 -12.09
CA LEU A 127 -6.63 -5.16 -12.01
C LEU A 127 -5.87 -4.75 -13.28
N THR A 128 -6.56 -4.73 -14.42
CA THR A 128 -6.03 -4.36 -15.73
C THR A 128 -6.62 -3.06 -16.25
N TYR A 129 -7.37 -2.29 -15.46
CA TYR A 129 -8.15 -1.14 -15.94
C TYR A 129 -9.08 -1.52 -17.10
N SER A 130 -9.57 -2.76 -17.10
CA SER A 130 -10.46 -3.21 -18.14
C SER A 130 -11.89 -2.71 -17.89
N PRO A 131 -12.66 -2.41 -18.94
CA PRO A 131 -14.04 -1.95 -18.77
C PRO A 131 -14.99 -3.10 -18.40
N ASN A 132 -14.57 -4.35 -18.60
CA ASN A 132 -15.37 -5.53 -18.33
C ASN A 132 -14.52 -6.81 -18.24
N LEU A 133 -15.17 -7.92 -17.87
CA LEU A 133 -14.56 -9.24 -17.77
C LEU A 133 -14.02 -9.78 -19.10
N GLN A 134 -14.64 -9.43 -20.25
CA GLN A 134 -14.21 -9.98 -21.55
C GLN A 134 -12.81 -9.49 -21.91
N GLU A 135 -12.51 -8.21 -21.69
CA GLU A 135 -11.16 -7.68 -21.93
C GLU A 135 -10.13 -8.26 -20.95
N LEU A 136 -10.49 -8.44 -19.67
CA LEU A 136 -9.61 -9.12 -18.71
C LEU A 136 -9.27 -10.54 -19.17
N VAL A 137 -10.27 -11.32 -19.59
CA VAL A 137 -10.06 -12.70 -20.08
C VAL A 137 -9.16 -12.69 -21.32
N TYR A 138 -9.39 -11.77 -22.26
CA TYR A 138 -8.54 -11.61 -23.43
C TYR A 138 -7.08 -11.31 -23.06
N ILE A 139 -6.84 -10.40 -22.11
CA ILE A 139 -5.49 -10.10 -21.59
C ILE A 139 -4.85 -11.34 -20.97
N ILE A 140 -5.59 -12.09 -20.14
CA ILE A 140 -5.10 -13.33 -19.52
C ILE A 140 -4.70 -14.35 -20.58
N ASP A 141 -5.54 -14.56 -21.59
CA ASP A 141 -5.30 -15.54 -22.64
C ASP A 141 -4.09 -15.13 -23.51
N LYS A 142 -3.95 -13.83 -23.80
CA LYS A 142 -2.81 -13.28 -24.53
C LYS A 142 -1.49 -13.52 -23.76
N LEU A 143 -1.43 -13.12 -22.49
CA LEU A 143 -0.25 -13.32 -21.64
C LEU A 143 0.08 -14.82 -21.45
N GLY A 144 -0.93 -15.68 -21.42
CA GLY A 144 -0.75 -17.13 -21.40
C GLY A 144 -0.14 -17.66 -22.69
N SER A 145 -0.60 -17.17 -23.85
CA SER A 145 -0.06 -17.53 -25.17
C SER A 145 1.39 -17.08 -25.37
N GLU A 146 1.76 -15.96 -24.75
CA GLU A 146 3.11 -15.40 -24.72
C GLU A 146 4.01 -16.05 -23.66
N GLN A 147 3.49 -17.06 -22.92
CA GLN A 147 4.21 -17.78 -21.87
C GLN A 147 4.68 -16.87 -20.71
N LEU A 148 3.97 -15.77 -20.45
CA LEU A 148 4.27 -14.85 -19.35
C LEU A 148 3.57 -15.25 -18.04
N LEU A 149 2.40 -15.87 -18.15
CA LEU A 149 1.68 -16.38 -16.98
C LEU A 149 1.10 -17.77 -17.24
N ILE A 150 0.87 -18.51 -16.15
CA ILE A 150 0.16 -19.78 -16.11
C ILE A 150 -1.10 -19.58 -15.27
N ARG A 151 -2.24 -20.06 -15.77
CA ARG A 151 -3.52 -20.02 -15.07
C ARG A 151 -4.05 -21.42 -14.79
N GLU A 152 -4.38 -21.68 -13.54
CA GLU A 152 -5.01 -22.91 -13.05
C GLU A 152 -6.28 -22.54 -12.27
N GLY A 153 -7.41 -22.47 -12.97
CA GLY A 153 -8.67 -22.00 -12.38
C GLY A 153 -8.61 -20.53 -11.97
N MET A 154 -8.61 -20.26 -10.66
CA MET A 154 -8.47 -18.93 -10.05
C MET A 154 -7.05 -18.62 -9.57
N ASN A 155 -6.11 -19.56 -9.73
CA ASN A 155 -4.71 -19.39 -9.36
C ASN A 155 -3.91 -18.96 -10.59
N PHE A 156 -3.08 -17.94 -10.41
CA PHE A 156 -2.24 -17.36 -11.43
C PHE A 156 -0.79 -17.43 -10.97
N ARG A 157 0.12 -17.83 -11.85
CA ARG A 157 1.55 -17.91 -11.57
C ARG A 157 2.30 -17.17 -12.66
N LEU A 158 3.29 -16.36 -12.28
CA LEU A 158 4.23 -15.83 -13.26
C LEU A 158 5.19 -16.93 -13.69
N THR A 159 5.45 -17.04 -14.99
CA THR A 159 6.60 -17.83 -15.46
C THR A 159 7.90 -17.08 -15.14
N GLN A 160 9.05 -17.71 -15.34
CA GLN A 160 10.32 -17.00 -15.21
C GLN A 160 10.41 -15.79 -16.16
N GLN A 161 9.84 -15.91 -17.37
CA GLN A 161 9.81 -14.82 -18.35
C GLN A 161 8.89 -13.68 -17.89
N GLY A 162 7.65 -14.00 -17.50
CA GLY A 162 6.71 -13.01 -17.00
C GLY A 162 7.18 -12.32 -15.72
N TRP A 163 7.90 -13.03 -14.86
CA TRP A 163 8.54 -12.44 -13.68
C TRP A 163 9.56 -11.37 -14.06
N ASN A 164 10.45 -11.67 -15.03
CA ASN A 164 11.46 -10.73 -15.47
C ASN A 164 10.84 -9.49 -16.13
N GLU A 165 9.78 -9.69 -16.92
CA GLU A 165 9.04 -8.61 -17.58
C GLU A 165 8.28 -7.73 -16.58
N ALA A 166 7.64 -8.35 -15.59
CA ALA A 166 7.00 -7.64 -14.48
C ALA A 166 8.02 -6.81 -13.69
N ALA A 167 9.19 -7.39 -13.37
CA ALA A 167 10.24 -6.71 -12.63
C ALA A 167 10.83 -5.51 -13.41
N ALA A 168 11.01 -5.66 -14.72
CA ALA A 168 11.50 -4.59 -15.59
C ALA A 168 10.51 -3.42 -15.70
N SER A 169 9.22 -3.72 -15.83
CA SER A 169 8.16 -2.71 -15.97
C SER A 169 7.74 -2.08 -14.63
N ALA A 170 7.91 -2.78 -13.50
CA ALA A 170 7.60 -2.27 -12.16
C ALA A 170 8.61 -1.24 -11.63
N GLY A 171 9.58 -0.79 -12.43
CA GLY A 171 10.59 0.18 -11.99
C GLY A 171 11.61 -0.38 -11.00
N GLY A 172 11.77 -1.71 -10.93
CA GLY A 172 12.90 -2.34 -10.26
C GLY A 172 12.90 -2.27 -8.73
N LYS A 173 11.89 -2.85 -8.09
CA LYS A 173 11.92 -3.66 -6.84
C LYS A 173 10.54 -3.63 -6.20
N LYS A 174 9.97 -4.81 -5.92
CA LYS A 174 8.84 -4.95 -5.00
C LYS A 174 9.27 -4.34 -3.64
N LEU A 175 8.70 -3.19 -3.30
CA LEU A 175 8.97 -2.54 -2.03
C LEU A 175 8.25 -3.34 -0.93
N LYS A 176 9.01 -3.82 0.04
CA LYS A 176 8.50 -4.58 1.18
C LYS A 176 7.87 -3.61 2.19
N PRO A 177 6.62 -3.81 2.65
CA PRO A 177 6.03 -2.94 3.65
C PRO A 177 6.94 -2.76 4.87
N CYS A 178 7.14 -1.52 5.31
CA CYS A 178 7.94 -1.18 6.47
C CYS A 178 7.16 -0.19 7.34
N SER A 179 6.98 -0.48 8.63
CA SER A 179 6.34 0.48 9.54
C SER A 179 7.38 1.22 10.36
N VAL A 180 7.22 2.54 10.46
CA VAL A 180 8.05 3.41 11.30
C VAL A 180 7.21 3.86 12.49
N LEU A 181 7.58 3.40 13.69
CA LEU A 181 6.89 3.68 14.93
C LEU A 181 7.57 4.84 15.64
N LEU A 182 6.84 5.95 15.76
CA LEU A 182 7.33 7.17 16.40
C LEU A 182 6.55 7.49 17.68
N PRO A 183 7.19 8.10 18.69
CA PRO A 183 6.48 8.75 19.78
C PRO A 183 5.63 9.92 19.24
N ALA A 184 4.64 10.35 20.01
CA ALA A 184 3.85 11.55 19.67
C ALA A 184 4.73 12.81 19.77
N ASN A 185 5.41 13.15 18.68
CA ASN A 185 6.27 14.30 18.53
C ASN A 185 6.25 14.76 17.06
N ASP A 186 5.69 15.93 16.81
CA ASP A 186 5.48 16.45 15.47
C ASP A 186 6.79 16.81 14.75
N GLU A 187 7.78 17.36 15.49
CA GLU A 187 9.10 17.69 14.93
C GLU A 187 9.85 16.43 14.48
N LEU A 188 9.81 15.39 15.32
CA LEU A 188 10.40 14.10 14.98
C LEU A 188 9.70 13.48 13.77
N THR A 189 8.37 13.53 13.73
CA THR A 189 7.57 13.01 12.62
C THR A 189 7.92 13.71 11.30
N ALA A 190 7.98 15.04 11.30
CA ALA A 190 8.36 15.83 10.13
C ALA A 190 9.77 15.48 9.64
N MET A 191 10.74 15.37 10.57
CA MET A 191 12.11 15.00 10.24
C MET A 191 12.18 13.62 9.54
N TRP A 192 11.45 12.62 10.07
CA TRP A 192 11.38 11.29 9.48
C TRP A 192 10.78 11.31 8.07
N GLN A 193 9.67 12.03 7.89
CA GLN A 193 8.98 12.16 6.61
C GLN A 193 9.87 12.83 5.55
N GLU A 194 10.58 13.90 5.91
CA GLU A 194 11.40 14.67 4.99
C GLU A 194 12.70 13.96 4.61
N ASN A 195 13.37 13.29 5.57
CA ASN A 195 14.77 12.88 5.40
C ASN A 195 14.98 11.36 5.33
N LEU A 196 14.10 10.56 5.95
CA LEU A 196 14.40 9.15 6.22
C LEU A 196 13.56 8.17 5.41
N LEU A 197 12.29 8.47 5.13
CA LEU A 197 11.42 7.58 4.36
C LEU A 197 11.98 7.32 2.94
N THR A 198 12.43 8.36 2.25
CA THR A 198 13.03 8.24 0.92
C THR A 198 14.25 7.32 0.93
N THR A 199 15.08 7.42 1.97
CA THR A 199 16.29 6.59 2.11
C THR A 199 15.92 5.13 2.25
N ILE A 200 14.94 4.79 3.10
CA ILE A 200 14.47 3.40 3.28
C ILE A 200 13.85 2.84 1.99
N GLY A 201 13.15 3.68 1.23
CA GLY A 201 12.62 3.39 -0.10
C GLY A 201 13.66 2.78 -1.05
N GLN A 202 14.86 3.37 -1.10
CA GLN A 202 15.94 2.94 -1.97
C GLN A 202 16.45 1.51 -1.68
N TYR A 203 16.19 0.99 -0.48
CA TYR A 203 16.59 -0.36 -0.07
C TYR A 203 15.51 -1.42 -0.28
N GLY A 204 14.45 -1.09 -1.03
CA GLY A 204 13.42 -2.06 -1.37
C GLY A 204 12.34 -2.19 -0.29
N TYR A 205 12.11 -1.14 0.49
CA TYR A 205 11.04 -1.06 1.49
C TYR A 205 10.05 0.05 1.16
N LEU A 206 8.79 -0.09 1.56
CA LEU A 206 7.78 0.96 1.49
C LEU A 206 7.49 1.44 2.91
N PRO A 207 8.18 2.49 3.39
CA PRO A 207 8.04 2.94 4.76
C PRO A 207 6.76 3.76 4.96
N SER A 208 6.00 3.45 6.00
CA SER A 208 4.81 4.18 6.44
C SER A 208 4.96 4.54 7.92
N VAL A 209 4.74 5.81 8.27
CA VAL A 209 4.79 6.26 9.66
C VAL A 209 3.48 5.90 10.36
N LEU A 210 3.59 5.18 11.47
CA LEU A 210 2.50 4.84 12.36
C LEU A 210 2.64 5.63 13.66
N ASN A 211 1.86 6.70 13.77
CA ASN A 211 1.85 7.54 14.95
C ASN A 211 0.99 6.94 16.06
N HIS A 212 1.46 7.09 17.30
CA HIS A 212 0.62 6.86 18.46
C HIS A 212 -0.50 7.92 18.50
N PRO A 213 -1.78 7.54 18.52
CA PRO A 213 -2.86 8.51 18.67
C PRO A 213 -2.73 9.21 20.03
N ALA A 214 -2.95 10.52 20.07
CA ALA A 214 -2.82 11.32 21.29
C ALA A 214 -3.65 10.73 22.45
N ALA A 215 -3.18 10.93 23.68
CA ALA A 215 -3.66 10.30 24.93
C ALA A 215 -5.20 10.36 25.21
N ASN A 216 -5.96 11.11 24.43
CA ASN A 216 -7.41 11.31 24.57
C ASN A 216 -8.26 10.56 23.53
N VAL A 217 -7.64 9.80 22.63
CA VAL A 217 -8.32 8.90 21.69
C VAL A 217 -7.90 7.49 22.07
N SER A 218 -8.87 6.61 22.32
CA SER A 218 -8.67 5.17 22.52
C SER A 218 -8.20 4.49 21.23
N GLY A 219 -7.11 4.97 20.65
CA GLY A 219 -6.54 4.46 19.43
C GLY A 219 -5.43 3.48 19.76
N GLN A 220 -5.64 2.24 19.35
CA GLN A 220 -4.61 1.21 19.35
C GLN A 220 -3.77 1.40 18.08
N TYR A 221 -2.50 0.97 18.09
CA TYR A 221 -1.80 0.80 16.82
C TYR A 221 -2.61 -0.15 15.92
N PRO A 222 -2.68 0.10 14.60
CA PRO A 222 -3.29 -0.84 13.67
C PRO A 222 -2.43 -2.11 13.59
N LEU A 223 -2.71 -3.07 14.49
CA LEU A 223 -1.93 -4.31 14.62
C LEU A 223 -1.92 -5.15 13.35
N GLU A 224 -2.97 -5.06 12.54
CA GLU A 224 -3.08 -5.70 11.22
C GLU A 224 -1.99 -5.15 10.27
N GLN A 225 -1.87 -3.82 10.17
CA GLN A 225 -0.84 -3.17 9.35
C GLN A 225 0.58 -3.47 9.85
N LEU A 226 0.76 -3.60 11.17
CA LEU A 226 2.02 -4.04 11.76
C LEU A 226 2.37 -5.48 11.38
N ALA A 227 1.38 -6.39 11.36
CA ALA A 227 1.58 -7.79 11.01
C ALA A 227 1.97 -8.00 9.53
N ASP A 228 1.53 -7.10 8.65
CA ASP A 228 1.88 -7.14 7.22
C ASP A 228 3.29 -6.60 6.91
N SER A 229 3.90 -5.92 7.88
CA SER A 229 5.24 -5.33 7.73
C SER A 229 6.32 -6.39 7.61
N LYS A 230 7.29 -6.17 6.72
CA LYS A 230 8.50 -7.00 6.58
C LYS A 230 9.71 -6.43 7.33
N LEU A 231 9.55 -5.23 7.87
CA LEU A 231 10.50 -4.53 8.72
C LEU A 231 9.74 -3.53 9.59
N ILE A 232 10.16 -3.39 10.84
CA ILE A 232 9.75 -2.30 11.71
C ILE A 232 10.95 -1.45 12.05
N ILE A 233 10.79 -0.13 12.05
CA ILE A 233 11.76 0.79 12.66
C ILE A 233 11.06 1.47 13.83
N ALA A 234 11.58 1.30 15.03
CA ALA A 234 10.95 1.76 16.26
C ALA A 234 11.83 2.77 16.98
N ASP A 235 11.38 4.02 17.05
CA ASP A 235 12.10 5.09 17.73
C ASP A 235 11.67 5.20 19.21
N LEU A 236 12.63 4.95 20.10
CA LEU A 236 12.42 4.88 21.54
C LEU A 236 12.55 6.23 22.24
N THR A 237 12.75 7.32 21.49
CA THR A 237 12.84 8.67 22.05
C THR A 237 11.58 9.00 22.84
N GLY A 238 11.73 9.54 24.05
CA GLY A 238 10.60 9.86 24.92
C GLY A 238 9.90 8.65 25.57
N ARG A 239 10.43 7.42 25.42
CA ARG A 239 9.96 6.21 26.14
C ARG A 239 8.48 5.88 25.91
N SER A 240 7.98 6.04 24.68
CA SER A 240 6.58 5.75 24.36
C SER A 240 6.23 4.28 24.60
N ALA A 241 5.38 4.02 25.60
CA ALA A 241 4.91 2.68 25.94
C ALA A 241 4.24 1.98 24.75
N GLY A 242 3.54 2.74 23.91
CA GLY A 242 2.91 2.19 22.72
C GLY A 242 3.91 1.80 21.63
N VAL A 243 5.02 2.54 21.46
CA VAL A 243 6.09 2.13 20.53
C VAL A 243 6.71 0.81 21.00
N TYR A 244 7.01 0.68 22.30
CA TYR A 244 7.50 -0.58 22.87
C TYR A 244 6.51 -1.74 22.66
N PHE A 245 5.22 -1.50 22.90
CA PHE A 245 4.17 -2.50 22.72
C PHE A 245 4.08 -2.98 21.27
N ALA A 246 3.96 -2.05 20.31
CA ALA A 246 3.85 -2.38 18.89
C ALA A 246 5.09 -3.08 18.33
N ALA A 247 6.28 -2.59 18.70
CA ALA A 247 7.53 -3.22 18.29
C ALA A 247 7.73 -4.61 18.94
N GLY A 248 7.32 -4.78 20.20
CA GLY A 248 7.30 -6.07 20.88
C GLY A 248 6.33 -7.07 20.25
N TYR A 249 5.15 -6.61 19.83
CA TYR A 249 4.20 -7.41 19.06
C TYR A 249 4.82 -7.90 17.74
N ALA A 250 5.48 -7.02 16.99
CA ALA A 250 6.15 -7.37 15.75
C ALA A 250 7.30 -8.38 15.97
N LEU A 251 8.10 -8.21 17.03
CA LEU A 251 9.11 -9.21 17.42
C LEU A 251 8.46 -10.58 17.67
N GLY A 252 7.30 -10.62 18.35
CA GLY A 252 6.55 -11.86 18.59
C GLY A 252 6.07 -12.56 17.32
N LEU A 253 5.88 -11.81 16.23
CA LEU A 253 5.56 -12.33 14.89
C LEU A 253 6.79 -12.73 14.07
N GLY A 254 8.01 -12.57 14.62
CA GLY A 254 9.25 -12.81 13.89
C GLY A 254 9.59 -11.73 12.86
N ILE A 255 8.95 -10.57 12.92
CA ILE A 255 9.25 -9.43 12.03
C ILE A 255 10.49 -8.72 12.58
N PRO A 256 11.52 -8.46 11.74
CA PRO A 256 12.73 -7.79 12.20
C PRO A 256 12.43 -6.35 12.63
N VAL A 257 13.03 -5.93 13.76
CA VAL A 257 12.89 -4.59 14.31
C VAL A 257 14.25 -3.89 14.37
N ILE A 258 14.35 -2.71 13.77
CA ILE A 258 15.45 -1.77 13.96
C ILE A 258 15.02 -0.79 15.04
N TRP A 259 15.74 -0.80 16.15
CA TRP A 259 15.52 0.13 17.25
C TRP A 259 16.36 1.39 17.02
N THR A 260 15.79 2.57 17.25
CA THR A 260 16.49 3.86 17.17
C THR A 260 16.21 4.68 18.42
N VAL A 261 17.11 5.58 18.79
CA VAL A 261 16.88 6.54 19.88
C VAL A 261 17.74 7.78 19.67
N HIS A 262 17.14 8.96 19.85
CA HIS A 262 17.90 10.19 19.86
C HIS A 262 18.81 10.24 21.10
N SER A 263 20.03 10.75 20.95
CA SER A 263 21.04 10.82 22.02
C SER A 263 20.52 11.46 23.32
N SER A 264 19.67 12.49 23.20
CA SER A 264 19.02 13.16 24.34
C SER A 264 18.13 12.23 25.18
N GLY A 265 17.59 11.16 24.58
CA GLY A 265 16.79 10.14 25.27
C GLY A 265 17.56 8.87 25.61
N ALA A 266 18.77 8.68 25.07
CA ALA A 266 19.52 7.43 25.18
C ALA A 266 19.95 7.11 26.62
N ALA A 267 20.38 8.11 27.39
CA ALA A 267 20.83 7.93 28.77
C ALA A 267 19.71 7.49 29.73
N GLN A 268 18.45 7.65 29.33
CA GLN A 268 17.26 7.36 30.15
C GLN A 268 16.61 6.02 29.77
N LEU A 269 17.22 5.27 28.85
CA LEU A 269 16.79 3.94 28.48
C LEU A 269 17.29 2.92 29.53
N ASP A 270 16.40 2.50 30.41
CA ASP A 270 16.66 1.43 31.39
C ASP A 270 16.54 0.01 30.77
N VAL A 271 16.36 -0.08 29.44
CA VAL A 271 16.06 -1.35 28.77
C VAL A 271 17.35 -2.16 28.55
N GLN A 272 17.59 -3.12 29.44
CA GLN A 272 18.71 -4.08 29.35
C GLN A 272 18.29 -5.41 28.70
N LEU A 273 17.46 -5.37 27.66
CA LEU A 273 17.10 -6.57 26.90
C LEU A 273 18.09 -6.76 25.74
N HIS A 274 18.65 -7.97 25.61
CA HIS A 274 19.65 -8.28 24.58
C HIS A 274 19.17 -7.97 23.17
N ASP A 275 17.87 -8.12 22.94
CA ASP A 275 17.18 -7.96 21.66
C ASP A 275 16.79 -6.50 21.35
N ILE A 276 16.92 -5.59 22.31
CA ILE A 276 16.62 -4.17 22.17
C ILE A 276 17.91 -3.39 22.27
N ARG A 277 18.60 -3.24 21.13
CA ARG A 277 19.83 -2.46 21.01
C ARG A 277 19.59 -1.30 20.05
N PRO A 278 19.15 -0.15 20.56
CA PRO A 278 18.85 0.99 19.72
C PRO A 278 20.10 1.60 19.10
N LEU A 279 19.98 2.00 17.84
CA LEU A 279 20.90 2.90 17.17
C LEU A 279 20.76 4.28 17.80
N VAL A 280 21.81 4.75 18.47
CA VAL A 280 21.85 6.11 19.02
C VAL A 280 22.22 7.08 17.92
N TRP A 281 21.49 8.18 17.80
CA TRP A 281 21.70 9.19 16.76
C TRP A 281 21.53 10.61 17.30
N ASP A 282 22.24 11.59 16.71
CA ASP A 282 22.12 13.02 17.02
C ASP A 282 21.48 13.81 15.87
N THR A 283 21.64 13.35 14.63
CA THR A 283 21.12 14.05 13.43
C THR A 283 20.42 13.10 12.46
N ALA A 284 19.52 13.65 11.63
CA ALA A 284 18.81 12.89 10.60
C ALA A 284 19.77 12.19 9.62
N ASP A 285 20.82 12.90 9.18
CA ASP A 285 21.82 12.37 8.24
C ASP A 285 22.59 11.18 8.84
N GLU A 286 22.96 11.28 10.12
CA GLU A 286 23.62 10.20 10.85
C GLU A 286 22.70 8.98 10.96
N LEU A 287 21.45 9.19 11.37
CA LEU A 287 20.46 8.12 11.46
C LEU A 287 20.25 7.42 10.11
N ALA A 288 20.20 8.19 9.01
CA ALA A 288 20.13 7.65 7.67
C ALA A 288 21.33 6.73 7.36
N VAL A 289 22.56 7.12 7.73
CA VAL A 289 23.75 6.26 7.59
C VAL A 289 23.60 4.97 8.41
N LEU A 290 23.17 5.05 9.67
CA LEU A 290 23.04 3.88 10.55
C LEU A 290 21.98 2.89 10.04
N ILE A 291 20.83 3.39 9.59
CA ILE A 291 19.77 2.56 9.01
C ILE A 291 20.28 1.87 7.75
N ARG A 292 20.97 2.59 6.85
CA ARG A 292 21.57 1.99 5.63
C ARG A 292 22.52 0.83 5.94
N GLN A 293 23.34 0.96 6.99
CA GLN A 293 24.24 -0.11 7.41
C GLN A 293 23.51 -1.33 7.96
N LYS A 294 22.31 -1.15 8.52
CA LYS A 294 21.46 -2.27 8.98
C LYS A 294 20.73 -2.95 7.82
N LEU A 295 20.27 -2.20 6.83
CA LEU A 295 19.51 -2.74 5.69
C LEU A 295 20.39 -3.47 4.66
N THR A 296 21.71 -3.27 4.71
CA THR A 296 22.68 -3.91 3.80
C THR A 296 23.35 -5.16 4.37
N LYS A 297 23.09 -5.50 5.63
CA LYS A 297 23.56 -6.73 6.29
C LYS A 297 22.55 -7.85 6.13
#